data_AF-A0A4Q2D4D9-F1
#
_entry.id   AF-A0A4Q2D4D9-F1
#
_cell.length_a   1.000
_cell.length_b   1.000
_cell.length_c   1.000
_cell.angle_alpha   90.00
_cell.angle_beta   90.00
_cell.angle_gamma   90.00
#
_symmetry.space_group_name_H-M   'P 1'
#
loop_
_entity.id
_entity.type
_entity.pdbx_description
1 polymer ?
#
loop_
_entity_poly.entity_id
_entity_poly.type
_entity_poly.pdbx_seq_one_letter_code
_entity_poly.pdbx_strand_id
1 'polypeptide(L)'
;MNGDSFCYLKARGFISLQLLRSPCTSIVATPDTLPLVCVDPNPDISGIGVRVAIYVQAFVNIACVIIFSLDNHISGFEHKVLINASLNLFVSGCALLICTAVQGTTFGLSLHHALIVLNLNWIIAFSGLLYVLIFAYNHVKGQFGGRRFGPGKIEPATMWLAVVSGTHLCGMGAVGIWVWVKSKTFGGQPECNSLTSLRIFGKKLNALDPTLRKASIAVYAIATVPVVNLLVVLLFALIIIGFVWLFYWAVHGHFQCFSPPWRGFVLSGAIAVVLALDTAFIVSTELMISRGCVKVGEGQWTYGQTLALVGLIIPLIDTMKMLKLWIGGVERHNRFGREDVNDWTVAPTKFPFRRL
;
A
#
# COMPACT_ATOMS: atom_id res chain seq x y z
N MET A 1 61.23 10.48 -11.79
CA MET A 1 60.65 9.11 -11.76
C MET A 1 60.47 8.72 -10.30
N ASN A 2 59.27 8.89 -9.77
CA ASN A 2 58.79 8.27 -8.54
C ASN A 2 57.28 8.16 -8.71
N GLY A 3 56.83 6.94 -8.97
CA GLY A 3 55.45 6.60 -9.29
C GLY A 3 54.61 6.37 -8.03
N ASP A 4 53.34 6.75 -8.19
CA ASP A 4 52.15 6.07 -7.69
C ASP A 4 51.82 6.17 -6.21
N SER A 5 51.15 7.28 -5.88
CA SER A 5 50.16 7.34 -4.81
C SER A 5 48.76 7.29 -5.43
N PHE A 6 48.17 6.08 -5.52
CA PHE A 6 46.74 5.94 -5.80
C PHE A 6 45.98 5.63 -4.51
N CYS A 7 45.17 6.60 -4.12
CA CYS A 7 44.30 6.59 -2.96
C CYS A 7 43.05 5.73 -3.26
N TYR A 8 42.97 4.52 -2.72
CA TYR A 8 41.72 3.75 -2.69
C TYR A 8 40.99 4.01 -1.38
N LEU A 9 40.02 4.94 -1.42
CA LEU A 9 39.00 5.09 -0.39
C LEU A 9 38.11 3.83 -0.39
N LYS A 10 38.41 2.92 0.52
CA LYS A 10 37.57 1.75 0.81
C LYS A 10 36.33 2.24 1.56
N ALA A 11 35.20 2.36 0.86
CA ALA A 11 33.89 2.62 1.44
C ALA A 11 33.49 1.47 2.39
N ARG A 12 33.93 1.56 3.66
CA ARG A 12 33.41 0.78 4.79
C ARG A 12 32.24 1.55 5.39
N GLY A 13 31.03 1.18 4.99
CA GLY A 13 29.83 1.82 5.53
C GLY A 13 28.52 1.11 5.17
N PHE A 14 28.55 -0.17 4.82
CA PHE A 14 27.33 -0.98 4.84
C PHE A 14 27.26 -1.69 6.19
N ILE A 15 26.37 -1.19 7.04
CA ILE A 15 26.00 -1.78 8.32
C ILE A 15 25.65 -3.25 8.07
N SER A 16 26.52 -4.15 8.51
CA SER A 16 26.27 -5.58 8.59
C SER A 16 25.18 -5.83 9.62
N LEU A 17 23.93 -5.75 9.20
CA LEU A 17 22.76 -6.21 9.95
C LEU A 17 22.56 -7.75 9.80
N GLN A 18 23.65 -8.51 9.64
CA GLN A 18 23.62 -9.97 9.42
C GLN A 18 23.81 -10.81 10.70
N LEU A 19 23.94 -10.20 11.88
CA LEU A 19 24.25 -10.95 13.12
C LEU A 19 23.08 -11.17 14.09
N LEU A 20 21.86 -10.77 13.76
CA LEU A 20 20.67 -11.25 14.47
C LEU A 20 20.26 -12.60 13.87
N ARG A 21 20.93 -13.67 14.34
CA ARG A 21 20.64 -15.08 14.04
C ARG A 21 19.13 -15.33 13.98
N SER A 22 18.70 -15.99 12.90
CA SER A 22 17.34 -16.44 12.68
C SER A 22 16.90 -17.39 13.82
N PRO A 23 15.73 -17.19 14.44
CA PRO A 23 15.23 -18.03 15.54
C PRO A 23 14.90 -19.48 15.13
N CYS A 24 15.14 -19.88 13.88
CA CYS A 24 15.00 -21.26 13.41
C CYS A 24 16.19 -22.16 13.77
N THR A 25 17.21 -21.63 14.47
CA THR A 25 18.39 -22.41 14.92
C THR A 25 18.37 -22.82 16.39
N SER A 26 17.33 -22.50 17.15
CA SER A 26 17.31 -22.75 18.61
C SER A 26 16.24 -23.75 19.04
N ILE A 27 16.35 -24.99 18.56
CA ILE A 27 15.96 -26.16 19.33
C ILE A 27 17.20 -27.04 19.40
N VAL A 28 17.60 -27.39 20.62
CA VAL A 28 18.76 -28.21 20.96
C VAL A 28 18.83 -29.42 20.03
N ALA A 29 19.89 -29.50 19.24
CA ALA A 29 20.17 -30.64 18.39
C ALA A 29 20.45 -31.86 19.27
N THR A 30 19.43 -32.69 19.46
CA THR A 30 19.67 -34.13 19.58
C THR A 30 20.15 -34.64 18.21
N PRO A 31 20.98 -35.69 18.13
CA PRO A 31 21.52 -36.21 16.87
C PRO A 31 20.48 -36.55 15.79
N ASP A 32 19.19 -36.65 16.16
CA ASP A 32 18.08 -37.03 15.30
C ASP A 32 17.18 -35.86 14.83
N THR A 33 17.48 -34.60 15.17
CA THR A 33 16.63 -33.44 14.79
C THR A 33 17.40 -32.40 13.96
N LEU A 34 17.36 -32.57 12.64
CA LEU A 34 17.82 -31.61 11.63
C LEU A 34 17.17 -30.21 11.86
N PRO A 35 17.86 -29.08 11.62
CA PRO A 35 17.28 -27.74 11.79
C PRO A 35 16.02 -27.61 10.93
N LEU A 36 14.89 -27.26 11.55
CA LEU A 36 13.56 -27.34 10.94
C LEU A 36 13.31 -26.14 10.00
N VAL A 37 14.13 -26.06 8.95
CA VAL A 37 13.86 -25.25 7.77
C VAL A 37 12.85 -26.01 6.93
N CYS A 38 11.60 -25.58 7.03
CA CYS A 38 10.46 -26.37 6.58
C CYS A 38 9.87 -25.80 5.28
N VAL A 39 9.81 -24.47 5.16
CA VAL A 39 9.10 -23.81 4.06
C VAL A 39 9.96 -23.75 2.79
N ASP A 40 9.47 -24.29 1.67
CA ASP A 40 10.15 -24.14 0.36
C ASP A 40 10.10 -22.68 -0.12
N PRO A 41 11.16 -22.18 -0.78
CA PRO A 41 11.23 -20.77 -1.16
C PRO A 41 10.31 -20.47 -2.34
N ASN A 42 9.67 -19.30 -2.35
CA ASN A 42 8.89 -18.81 -3.50
C ASN A 42 9.21 -17.33 -3.79
N PRO A 43 10.38 -17.08 -4.41
CA PRO A 43 10.84 -15.73 -4.74
C PRO A 43 9.91 -14.96 -5.70
N ASP A 44 8.98 -15.60 -6.42
CA ASP A 44 7.99 -14.89 -7.24
C ASP A 44 6.88 -14.23 -6.42
N ILE A 45 6.75 -14.57 -5.14
CA ILE A 45 5.78 -13.94 -4.22
C ILE A 45 6.49 -13.06 -3.21
N SER A 46 7.45 -13.64 -2.52
CA SER A 46 8.16 -12.99 -1.43
C SER A 46 9.43 -12.32 -1.90
N GLY A 47 9.82 -12.41 -3.16
CA GLY A 47 11.09 -11.86 -3.62
C GLY A 47 11.16 -10.34 -3.56
N ILE A 48 12.40 -9.85 -3.47
CA ILE A 48 12.70 -8.42 -3.27
C ILE A 48 12.09 -7.54 -4.37
N GLY A 49 12.07 -7.99 -5.63
CA GLY A 49 11.52 -7.21 -6.74
C GLY A 49 10.02 -6.94 -6.61
N VAL A 50 9.23 -7.94 -6.19
CA VAL A 50 7.78 -7.81 -5.98
C VAL A 50 7.50 -6.85 -4.83
N ARG A 51 8.20 -7.02 -3.70
CA ARG A 51 8.02 -6.16 -2.51
C ARG A 51 8.39 -4.71 -2.83
N VAL A 52 9.54 -4.48 -3.45
CA VAL A 52 9.99 -3.13 -3.85
C VAL A 52 8.99 -2.50 -4.82
N ALA A 53 8.48 -3.24 -5.81
CA ALA A 53 7.48 -2.72 -6.73
C ALA A 53 6.24 -2.20 -5.99
N ILE A 54 5.68 -3.01 -5.09
CA ILE A 54 4.47 -2.66 -4.33
C ILE A 54 4.74 -1.47 -3.40
N TYR A 55 5.87 -1.49 -2.66
CA TYR A 55 6.21 -0.40 -1.75
C TYR A 55 6.39 0.91 -2.50
N VAL A 56 7.10 0.90 -3.63
CA VAL A 56 7.29 2.11 -4.43
C VAL A 56 5.97 2.62 -5.00
N GLN A 57 5.10 1.76 -5.54
CA GLN A 57 3.77 2.20 -6.03
C GLN A 57 2.93 2.82 -4.92
N ALA A 58 2.92 2.18 -3.74
CA ALA A 58 2.21 2.66 -2.56
C ALA A 58 2.69 4.05 -2.14
N PHE A 59 4.00 4.22 -1.93
CA PHE A 59 4.57 5.50 -1.51
C PHE A 59 4.42 6.59 -2.56
N VAL A 60 4.56 6.28 -3.85
CA VAL A 60 4.34 7.25 -4.94
C VAL A 60 2.88 7.72 -4.96
N ASN A 61 1.92 6.82 -4.75
CA ASN A 61 0.51 7.22 -4.66
C ASN A 61 0.25 8.16 -3.48
N ILE A 62 0.80 7.86 -2.30
CA ILE A 62 0.71 8.73 -1.12
C ILE A 62 1.39 10.08 -1.39
N ALA A 63 2.56 10.08 -2.01
CA ALA A 63 3.28 11.31 -2.36
C ALA A 63 2.48 12.21 -3.31
N CYS A 64 1.82 11.64 -4.32
CA CYS A 64 0.92 12.38 -5.20
C CYS A 64 -0.24 12.99 -4.43
N VAL A 65 -0.87 12.25 -3.51
CA VAL A 65 -1.95 12.77 -2.67
C VAL A 65 -1.45 13.94 -1.83
N ILE A 66 -0.25 13.83 -1.22
CA ILE A 66 0.35 14.92 -0.44
C ILE A 66 0.53 16.15 -1.32
N ILE A 67 1.24 16.02 -2.45
CA ILE A 67 1.62 17.13 -3.32
C ILE A 67 0.39 17.86 -3.86
N PHE A 68 -0.58 17.13 -4.42
CA PHE A 68 -1.80 17.70 -5.02
C PHE A 68 -2.83 18.18 -3.99
N SER A 69 -2.56 17.99 -2.71
CA SER A 69 -3.41 18.53 -1.66
C SER A 69 -2.80 19.73 -0.93
N LEU A 70 -1.56 20.14 -1.28
CA LEU A 70 -0.87 21.25 -0.62
C LEU A 70 -1.57 22.60 -0.81
N ASP A 71 -2.16 22.83 -1.98
CA ASP A 71 -2.87 24.07 -2.33
C ASP A 71 -4.34 24.09 -1.85
N ASN A 72 -4.78 23.03 -1.16
CA ASN A 72 -6.15 22.81 -0.70
C ASN A 72 -7.21 22.76 -1.82
N HIS A 73 -6.80 22.57 -3.08
CA HIS A 73 -7.68 22.55 -4.23
C HIS A 73 -7.24 21.49 -5.27
N ILE A 74 -7.92 20.33 -5.26
CA ILE A 74 -7.69 19.29 -6.26
C ILE A 74 -8.38 19.69 -7.57
N SER A 75 -7.60 20.08 -8.57
CA SER A 75 -8.04 20.34 -9.93
C SER A 75 -8.52 19.05 -10.63
N GLY A 76 -9.28 19.19 -11.72
CA GLY A 76 -9.73 18.03 -12.51
C GLY A 76 -8.59 17.20 -13.10
N PHE A 77 -7.45 17.84 -13.38
CA PHE A 77 -6.23 17.15 -13.82
C PHE A 77 -5.65 16.28 -12.70
N GLU A 78 -5.47 16.84 -11.51
CA GLU A 78 -4.94 16.13 -10.34
C GLU A 78 -5.86 14.98 -9.92
N HIS A 79 -7.18 15.21 -9.93
CA HIS A 79 -8.21 14.20 -9.72
C HIS A 79 -8.01 12.99 -10.64
N LYS A 80 -7.77 13.23 -11.94
CA LYS A 80 -7.54 12.16 -12.91
C LYS A 80 -6.22 11.41 -12.68
N VAL A 81 -5.16 12.11 -12.29
CA VAL A 81 -3.87 11.48 -11.94
C VAL A 81 -4.04 10.55 -10.74
N LEU A 82 -4.69 11.03 -9.69
CA LEU A 82 -4.91 10.28 -8.45
C LEU A 82 -5.81 9.06 -8.70
N ILE A 83 -6.86 9.20 -9.52
CA ILE A 83 -7.68 8.05 -9.93
C ILE A 83 -6.83 7.00 -10.64
N ASN A 84 -6.04 7.40 -11.64
CA ASN A 84 -5.24 6.45 -12.41
C ASN A 84 -4.17 5.77 -11.57
N ALA A 85 -3.50 6.51 -10.67
CA ALA A 85 -2.51 5.95 -9.75
C ALA A 85 -3.13 4.93 -8.79
N SER A 86 -4.27 5.26 -8.16
CA SER A 86 -5.01 4.32 -7.30
C SER A 86 -5.55 3.12 -8.09
N LEU A 87 -6.07 3.30 -9.31
CA LEU A 87 -6.53 2.20 -10.16
C LEU A 87 -5.40 1.21 -10.47
N ASN A 88 -4.22 1.71 -10.85
CA ASN A 88 -3.07 0.87 -11.15
C ASN A 88 -2.63 0.04 -9.93
N LEU A 89 -2.68 0.63 -8.73
CA LEU A 89 -2.46 -0.08 -7.47
C LEU A 89 -3.47 -1.21 -7.26
N PHE A 90 -4.77 -0.93 -7.34
CA PHE A 90 -5.79 -1.95 -7.14
C PHE A 90 -5.77 -3.05 -8.20
N VAL A 91 -5.50 -2.72 -9.46
CA VAL A 91 -5.32 -3.72 -10.53
C VAL A 91 -4.14 -4.64 -10.21
N SER A 92 -3.02 -4.09 -9.73
CA SER A 92 -1.87 -4.88 -9.29
C SER A 92 -2.23 -5.79 -8.10
N GLY A 93 -3.01 -5.28 -7.14
CA GLY A 93 -3.54 -6.08 -6.04
C GLY A 93 -4.45 -7.22 -6.50
N CYS A 94 -5.38 -6.95 -7.43
CA CYS A 94 -6.24 -7.97 -8.03
C CYS A 94 -5.43 -9.05 -8.73
N ALA A 95 -4.40 -8.68 -9.48
CA ALA A 95 -3.50 -9.63 -10.13
C ALA A 95 -2.80 -10.53 -9.09
N LEU A 96 -2.27 -9.95 -8.00
CA LEU A 96 -1.65 -10.73 -6.91
C LEU A 96 -2.63 -11.71 -6.25
N LEU A 97 -3.89 -11.31 -6.04
CA LEU A 97 -4.93 -12.17 -5.48
C LEU A 97 -5.27 -13.33 -6.42
N ILE A 98 -5.41 -13.07 -7.72
CA ILE A 98 -5.64 -14.11 -8.74
C ILE A 98 -4.46 -15.08 -8.77
N CYS A 99 -3.23 -14.58 -8.82
CA CYS A 99 -2.01 -15.41 -8.77
C CYS A 99 -1.97 -16.25 -7.48
N THR A 100 -2.36 -15.69 -6.34
CA THR A 100 -2.44 -16.41 -5.06
C THR A 100 -3.46 -17.55 -5.11
N ALA A 101 -4.65 -17.29 -5.65
CA ALA A 101 -5.69 -18.29 -5.79
C ALA A 101 -5.27 -19.42 -6.74
N VAL A 102 -4.69 -19.09 -7.89
CA VAL A 102 -4.16 -20.08 -8.84
C VAL A 102 -3.03 -20.88 -8.18
N GLN A 103 -1.97 -20.24 -7.68
CA GLN A 103 -0.85 -20.95 -7.07
C GLN A 103 -1.23 -21.79 -5.86
N GLY A 104 -2.16 -21.31 -5.03
CA GLY A 104 -2.62 -22.07 -3.86
C GLY A 104 -3.52 -23.25 -4.20
N THR A 105 -4.13 -23.28 -5.39
CA THR A 105 -4.94 -24.43 -5.85
C THR A 105 -4.16 -25.39 -6.74
N THR A 106 -3.16 -24.92 -7.51
CA THR A 106 -2.43 -25.75 -8.48
C THR A 106 -1.04 -26.17 -8.04
N PHE A 107 -0.27 -25.28 -7.40
CA PHE A 107 1.16 -25.49 -7.13
C PHE A 107 1.49 -25.66 -5.63
N GLY A 108 0.50 -25.57 -4.76
CA GLY A 108 0.68 -25.79 -3.32
C GLY A 108 1.32 -24.62 -2.57
N LEU A 109 0.82 -23.40 -2.78
CA LEU A 109 1.26 -22.21 -2.05
C LEU A 109 1.25 -22.42 -0.51
N SER A 110 2.40 -22.28 0.15
CA SER A 110 2.48 -22.39 1.62
C SER A 110 1.68 -21.29 2.34
N LEU A 111 1.27 -21.54 3.59
CA LEU A 111 0.63 -20.53 4.44
C LEU A 111 1.50 -19.27 4.61
N HIS A 112 2.82 -19.44 4.75
CA HIS A 112 3.77 -18.34 4.88
C HIS A 112 3.65 -17.33 3.74
N HIS A 113 3.78 -17.82 2.50
CA HIS A 113 3.68 -16.99 1.30
C HIS A 113 2.28 -16.38 1.11
N ALA A 114 1.21 -17.12 1.42
CA ALA A 114 -0.14 -16.56 1.35
C ALA A 114 -0.35 -15.39 2.32
N LEU A 115 0.20 -15.46 3.53
CA LEU A 115 0.15 -14.36 4.50
C LEU A 115 0.99 -13.16 4.05
N ILE A 116 2.11 -13.36 3.35
CA ILE A 116 2.88 -12.28 2.72
C ILE A 116 2.00 -11.55 1.71
N VAL A 117 1.35 -12.28 0.80
CA VAL A 117 0.50 -11.65 -0.22
C VAL A 117 -0.66 -10.89 0.42
N LEU A 118 -1.26 -11.42 1.49
CA LEU A 118 -2.31 -10.72 2.22
C LEU A 118 -1.81 -9.42 2.87
N ASN A 119 -0.61 -9.41 3.46
CA ASN A 119 -0.01 -8.17 3.99
C ASN A 119 0.29 -7.15 2.87
N LEU A 120 0.85 -7.60 1.74
CA LEU A 120 1.12 -6.74 0.59
C LEU A 120 -0.18 -6.13 0.02
N ASN A 121 -1.26 -6.91 0.01
CA ASN A 121 -2.58 -6.44 -0.42
C ASN A 121 -3.18 -5.41 0.54
N TRP A 122 -2.93 -5.50 1.85
CA TRP A 122 -3.31 -4.45 2.80
C TRP A 122 -2.58 -3.13 2.52
N ILE A 123 -1.29 -3.17 2.20
CA ILE A 123 -0.52 -1.97 1.82
C ILE A 123 -1.14 -1.32 0.57
N ILE A 124 -1.43 -2.12 -0.45
CA ILE A 124 -2.12 -1.66 -1.67
C ILE A 124 -3.47 -1.02 -1.33
N ALA A 125 -4.25 -1.65 -0.44
CA ALA A 125 -5.57 -1.14 -0.05
C ALA A 125 -5.47 0.20 0.69
N PHE A 126 -4.64 0.34 1.72
CA PHE A 126 -4.54 1.59 2.47
C PHE A 126 -4.03 2.75 1.61
N SER A 127 -2.97 2.50 0.83
CA SER A 127 -2.43 3.49 -0.11
C SER A 127 -3.45 3.89 -1.19
N GLY A 128 -4.16 2.93 -1.78
CA GLY A 128 -5.16 3.21 -2.82
C GLY A 128 -6.43 3.90 -2.30
N LEU A 129 -6.89 3.53 -1.09
CA LEU A 129 -8.09 4.07 -0.45
C LEU A 129 -7.89 5.48 0.11
N LEU A 130 -6.66 5.93 0.37
CA LEU A 130 -6.38 7.29 0.86
C LEU A 130 -7.07 8.35 0.00
N TYR A 131 -6.98 8.23 -1.32
CA TYR A 131 -7.65 9.14 -2.24
C TYR A 131 -9.19 9.02 -2.18
N VAL A 132 -9.70 7.80 -2.09
CA VAL A 132 -11.15 7.53 -1.97
C VAL A 132 -11.71 8.19 -0.69
N LEU A 133 -10.97 8.13 0.42
CA LEU A 133 -11.33 8.78 1.69
C LEU A 133 -11.41 10.31 1.54
N ILE A 134 -10.43 10.93 0.88
CA ILE A 134 -10.41 12.37 0.64
C ILE A 134 -11.57 12.80 -0.27
N PHE A 135 -11.82 12.03 -1.34
CA PHE A 135 -12.93 12.26 -2.25
C PHE A 135 -14.28 12.15 -1.51
N ALA A 136 -14.48 11.09 -0.73
CA ALA A 136 -15.69 10.88 0.06
C ALA A 136 -15.91 12.01 1.07
N TYR A 137 -14.87 12.43 1.79
CA TYR A 137 -14.93 13.56 2.72
C TYR A 137 -15.36 14.86 2.01
N ASN A 138 -14.74 15.18 0.88
CA ASN A 138 -15.08 16.39 0.13
C ASN A 138 -16.52 16.34 -0.40
N HIS A 139 -16.99 15.17 -0.82
CA HIS A 139 -18.36 14.97 -1.26
C HIS A 139 -19.36 15.18 -0.11
N VAL A 140 -19.13 14.54 1.04
CA VAL A 140 -19.97 14.67 2.25
C VAL A 140 -20.01 16.11 2.74
N LYS A 141 -18.85 16.77 2.84
CA LYS A 141 -18.77 18.19 3.22
C LYS A 141 -19.55 19.09 2.26
N GLY A 142 -19.47 18.80 0.96
CA GLY A 142 -20.22 19.52 -0.07
C GLY A 142 -21.73 19.43 0.12
N GLN A 143 -22.25 18.24 0.46
CA GLN A 143 -23.67 18.03 0.70
C GLN A 143 -24.17 18.73 1.98
N PHE A 144 -23.44 18.62 3.09
CA PHE A 144 -23.85 19.25 4.36
C PHE A 144 -23.59 20.76 4.41
N GLY A 145 -22.70 21.29 3.57
CA GLY A 145 -22.35 22.71 3.51
C GLY A 145 -23.35 23.61 2.79
N GLY A 146 -24.60 23.18 2.59
CA GLY A 146 -25.67 23.98 1.97
C GLY A 146 -25.53 24.21 0.46
N ARG A 147 -24.47 23.72 -0.18
CA ARG A 147 -24.41 23.65 -1.64
C ARG A 147 -25.28 22.49 -2.09
N ARG A 148 -26.46 22.77 -2.67
CA ARG A 148 -27.26 21.79 -3.39
C ARG A 148 -26.44 21.26 -4.57
N PHE A 149 -25.63 20.23 -4.32
CA PHE A 149 -25.20 19.36 -5.41
C PHE A 149 -26.49 18.70 -5.91
N GLY A 150 -26.94 19.11 -7.11
CA GLY A 150 -27.84 18.27 -7.88
C GLY A 150 -27.21 16.88 -8.08
N PRO A 151 -27.93 15.87 -8.62
CA PRO A 151 -27.33 14.59 -8.97
C PRO A 151 -26.14 14.83 -9.90
N GLY A 152 -24.95 14.95 -9.31
CA GLY A 152 -23.73 15.30 -10.01
C GLY A 152 -23.42 14.14 -10.92
N LYS A 153 -23.10 14.43 -12.19
CA LYS A 153 -22.60 13.41 -13.09
C LYS A 153 -21.32 12.83 -12.49
N ILE A 154 -21.40 11.63 -11.92
CA ILE A 154 -20.22 10.91 -11.45
C ILE A 154 -19.39 10.59 -12.69
N GLU A 155 -18.15 11.05 -12.72
CA GLU A 155 -17.25 10.75 -13.82
C GLU A 155 -17.07 9.22 -13.94
N PRO A 156 -17.11 8.64 -15.15
CA PRO A 156 -16.95 7.20 -15.34
C PRO A 156 -15.68 6.63 -14.70
N ALA A 157 -14.59 7.40 -14.67
CA ALA A 157 -13.33 6.99 -14.05
C ALA A 157 -13.46 6.81 -12.53
N THR A 158 -14.21 7.67 -11.85
CA THR A 158 -14.50 7.57 -10.40
C THR A 158 -15.34 6.35 -10.09
N MET A 159 -16.33 6.05 -10.95
CA MET A 159 -17.14 4.84 -10.83
C MET A 159 -16.27 3.58 -11.00
N TRP A 160 -15.38 3.58 -11.99
CA TRP A 160 -14.43 2.49 -12.19
C TRP A 160 -13.50 2.30 -10.98
N LEU A 161 -13.00 3.38 -10.39
CA LEU A 161 -12.20 3.31 -9.16
C LEU A 161 -12.97 2.63 -8.02
N ALA A 162 -14.24 3.00 -7.81
CA ALA A 162 -15.08 2.38 -6.79
C ALA A 162 -15.31 0.87 -7.06
N VAL A 163 -15.56 0.50 -8.33
CA VAL A 163 -15.76 -0.90 -8.72
C VAL A 163 -14.49 -1.73 -8.53
N VAL A 164 -13.33 -1.23 -9.00
CA VAL A 164 -12.06 -1.97 -8.91
C VAL A 164 -11.59 -2.07 -7.46
N SER A 165 -11.67 -0.99 -6.68
CA SER A 165 -11.33 -1.02 -5.25
C SER A 165 -12.27 -1.94 -4.46
N GLY A 166 -13.58 -1.89 -4.72
CA GLY A 166 -14.55 -2.81 -4.13
C GLY A 166 -14.25 -4.26 -4.47
N THR A 167 -13.96 -4.55 -5.75
CA THR A 167 -13.58 -5.88 -6.24
C THR A 167 -12.30 -6.37 -5.57
N HIS A 168 -11.28 -5.51 -5.46
CA HIS A 168 -10.03 -5.82 -4.78
C HIS A 168 -10.24 -6.19 -3.32
N LEU A 169 -10.96 -5.37 -2.55
CA LEU A 169 -11.25 -5.64 -1.15
C LEU A 169 -12.06 -6.93 -0.98
N CYS A 170 -13.05 -7.18 -1.83
CA CYS A 170 -13.84 -8.41 -1.79
C CYS A 170 -12.99 -9.64 -2.11
N GLY A 171 -12.14 -9.56 -3.13
CA GLY A 171 -11.18 -10.61 -3.48
C GLY A 171 -10.20 -10.87 -2.34
N MET A 172 -9.69 -9.82 -1.70
CA MET A 172 -8.82 -9.93 -0.53
C MET A 172 -9.54 -10.59 0.64
N GLY A 173 -10.79 -10.22 0.89
CA GLY A 173 -11.69 -10.85 1.85
C GLY A 173 -11.84 -12.35 1.60
N ALA A 174 -12.21 -12.73 0.37
CA ALA A 174 -12.42 -14.12 -0.01
C ALA A 174 -11.14 -14.96 0.14
N VAL A 175 -10.00 -14.49 -0.37
CA VAL A 175 -8.70 -15.17 -0.24
C VAL A 175 -8.29 -15.24 1.24
N GLY A 176 -8.47 -14.16 2.00
CA GLY A 176 -8.17 -14.13 3.42
C GLY A 176 -8.98 -15.16 4.22
N ILE A 177 -10.30 -15.23 4.01
CA ILE A 177 -11.15 -16.24 4.65
C ILE A 177 -10.67 -17.63 4.27
N TRP A 178 -10.40 -17.90 2.99
CA TRP A 178 -9.91 -19.20 2.52
C TRP A 178 -8.62 -19.62 3.23
N VAL A 179 -7.62 -18.72 3.29
CA VAL A 179 -6.33 -18.94 3.96
C VAL A 179 -6.54 -19.20 5.46
N TRP A 180 -7.29 -18.35 6.15
CA TRP A 180 -7.43 -18.43 7.62
C TRP A 180 -8.34 -19.57 8.08
N VAL A 181 -9.41 -19.88 7.33
CA VAL A 181 -10.25 -21.07 7.59
C VAL A 181 -9.41 -22.33 7.45
N LYS A 182 -8.52 -22.41 6.45
CA LYS A 182 -7.67 -23.58 6.25
C LYS A 182 -6.30 -23.49 6.92
N SER A 183 -5.98 -22.46 7.70
CA SER A 183 -4.63 -22.21 8.24
C SER A 183 -3.88 -23.43 8.83
N LYS A 184 -4.57 -24.41 9.43
CA LYS A 184 -3.93 -25.66 9.89
C LYS A 184 -3.46 -26.56 8.74
N THR A 185 -4.25 -26.67 7.68
CA THR A 185 -4.06 -27.58 6.54
C THR A 185 -3.83 -26.85 5.21
N PHE A 186 -3.54 -25.55 5.26
CA PHE A 186 -3.41 -24.72 4.08
C PHE A 186 -2.08 -25.01 3.38
N GLY A 187 -2.13 -25.04 2.04
CA GLY A 187 -0.95 -25.09 1.18
C GLY A 187 -0.37 -26.49 0.96
N GLY A 188 0.76 -26.55 0.24
CA GLY A 188 1.46 -27.79 -0.08
C GLY A 188 2.36 -28.33 1.03
N GLN A 189 2.52 -27.59 2.13
CA GLN A 189 3.41 -27.92 3.25
C GLN A 189 2.71 -27.70 4.61
N PRO A 190 1.59 -28.38 4.87
CA PRO A 190 0.78 -28.15 6.08
C PRO A 190 1.53 -28.41 7.40
N GLU A 191 2.52 -29.31 7.39
CA GLU A 191 3.42 -29.60 8.50
C GLU A 191 4.22 -28.36 8.97
N CYS A 192 4.49 -27.42 8.05
CA CYS A 192 5.23 -26.19 8.34
C CYS A 192 4.35 -25.06 8.88
N ASN A 193 3.02 -25.19 8.86
CA ASN A 193 2.11 -24.12 9.24
C ASN A 193 2.27 -23.72 10.72
N SER A 194 2.67 -24.65 11.58
CA SER A 194 2.93 -24.39 13.01
C SER A 194 4.14 -23.48 13.26
N LEU A 195 5.05 -23.37 12.30
CA LEU A 195 6.23 -22.49 12.37
C LEU A 195 5.95 -21.10 11.83
N THR A 196 4.86 -20.94 11.09
CA THR A 196 4.47 -19.66 10.50
C THR A 196 3.96 -18.74 11.61
N SER A 197 4.59 -17.58 11.75
CA SER A 197 4.22 -16.60 12.77
C SER A 197 4.17 -15.20 12.18
N LEU A 198 3.16 -14.44 12.58
CA LEU A 198 3.02 -13.03 12.24
C LEU A 198 3.57 -12.18 13.38
N ARG A 199 4.03 -10.98 13.05
CA ARG A 199 4.47 -10.01 14.05
C ARG A 199 3.58 -8.78 14.02
N ILE A 200 2.64 -8.72 14.95
CA ILE A 200 1.69 -7.63 15.07
C ILE A 200 2.12 -6.78 16.27
N PHE A 201 2.40 -5.50 16.06
CA PHE A 201 2.91 -4.57 17.09
C PHE A 201 4.12 -5.12 17.87
N GLY A 202 5.06 -5.75 17.17
CA GLY A 202 6.27 -6.32 17.77
C GLY A 202 6.07 -7.63 18.55
N LYS A 203 4.83 -8.09 18.78
CA LYS A 203 4.55 -9.39 19.41
C LYS A 203 4.53 -10.49 18.35
N LYS A 204 5.22 -11.60 18.63
CA LYS A 204 5.19 -12.81 17.79
C LYS A 204 3.91 -13.58 18.09
N LEU A 205 3.06 -13.78 17.09
CA LEU A 205 1.83 -14.56 17.19
C LEU A 205 1.89 -15.72 16.20
N ASN A 206 1.55 -16.92 16.66
CA ASN A 206 1.49 -18.09 15.80
C ASN A 206 0.29 -17.96 14.84
N ALA A 207 0.47 -18.30 13.56
CA ALA A 207 -0.64 -18.26 12.59
C ALA A 207 -1.76 -19.25 12.95
N LEU A 208 -1.47 -20.28 13.75
CA LEU A 208 -2.44 -21.25 14.24
C LEU A 208 -3.12 -20.83 15.55
N ASP A 209 -2.76 -19.68 16.14
CA ASP A 209 -3.42 -19.17 17.33
C ASP A 209 -4.94 -19.00 17.07
N PRO A 210 -5.80 -19.58 17.91
CA PRO A 210 -7.24 -19.57 17.65
C PRO A 210 -7.85 -18.18 17.76
N THR A 211 -7.29 -17.30 18.58
CA THR A 211 -7.74 -15.91 18.73
C THR A 211 -7.40 -15.12 17.48
N LEU A 212 -6.14 -15.20 17.03
CA LEU A 212 -5.69 -14.55 15.81
C LEU A 212 -6.48 -15.04 14.60
N ARG A 213 -6.68 -16.36 14.47
CA ARG A 213 -7.45 -16.95 13.37
C ARG A 213 -8.90 -16.43 13.35
N LYS A 214 -9.60 -16.43 14.49
CA LYS A 214 -10.97 -15.91 14.58
C LYS A 214 -11.04 -14.41 14.25
N ALA A 215 -10.10 -13.63 14.78
CA ALA A 215 -10.01 -12.19 14.51
C ALA A 215 -9.76 -11.91 13.02
N SER A 216 -8.80 -12.61 12.41
CA SER A 216 -8.51 -12.49 10.98
C SER A 216 -9.72 -12.88 10.11
N ILE A 217 -10.40 -13.99 10.41
CA ILE A 217 -11.62 -14.39 9.68
C ILE A 217 -12.69 -13.30 9.78
N ALA A 218 -12.89 -12.70 10.96
CA ALA A 218 -13.85 -11.61 11.12
C ALA A 218 -13.49 -10.38 10.28
N VAL A 219 -12.22 -9.96 10.28
CA VAL A 219 -11.73 -8.84 9.46
C VAL A 219 -11.93 -9.11 7.98
N TYR A 220 -11.57 -10.30 7.49
CA TYR A 220 -11.73 -10.65 6.08
C TYR A 220 -13.20 -10.91 5.68
N ALA A 221 -14.06 -11.35 6.59
CA ALA A 221 -15.51 -11.43 6.37
C ALA A 221 -16.13 -10.05 6.13
N ILE A 222 -15.73 -9.05 6.93
CA ILE A 222 -16.10 -7.65 6.72
C ILE A 222 -15.64 -7.19 5.33
N ALA A 223 -14.38 -7.48 4.98
CA ALA A 223 -13.79 -7.11 3.69
C ALA A 223 -14.47 -7.75 2.47
N THR A 224 -15.19 -8.87 2.64
CA THR A 224 -15.80 -9.64 1.53
C THR A 224 -17.11 -9.01 1.04
N VAL A 225 -17.76 -8.17 1.83
CA VAL A 225 -19.08 -7.62 1.49
C VAL A 225 -18.93 -6.20 0.91
N PRO A 226 -19.19 -5.97 -0.40
CA PRO A 226 -18.89 -4.69 -1.05
C PRO A 226 -19.54 -3.47 -0.38
N VAL A 227 -20.79 -3.61 0.04
CA VAL A 227 -21.55 -2.53 0.70
C VAL A 227 -20.94 -2.23 2.07
N VAL A 228 -20.52 -3.26 2.80
CA VAL A 228 -19.85 -3.10 4.10
C VAL A 228 -18.49 -2.45 3.90
N ASN A 229 -17.75 -2.75 2.84
CA ASN A 229 -16.48 -2.08 2.54
C ASN A 229 -16.65 -0.58 2.41
N LEU A 230 -17.67 -0.13 1.67
CA LEU A 230 -17.96 1.30 1.54
C LEU A 230 -18.28 1.92 2.91
N LEU A 231 -19.11 1.25 3.72
CA LEU A 231 -19.43 1.71 5.08
C LEU A 231 -18.21 1.74 5.98
N VAL A 232 -17.34 0.73 5.92
CA VAL A 232 -16.10 0.65 6.72
C VAL A 232 -15.14 1.76 6.32
N VAL A 233 -14.96 2.02 5.03
CA VAL A 233 -14.13 3.13 4.53
C VAL A 233 -14.68 4.47 5.04
N LEU A 234 -16.00 4.69 4.94
CA LEU A 234 -16.64 5.90 5.47
C LEU A 234 -16.50 6.03 6.99
N LEU A 235 -16.80 4.98 7.75
CA LEU A 235 -16.66 4.95 9.21
C LEU A 235 -15.22 5.18 9.64
N PHE A 236 -14.26 4.57 8.95
CA PHE A 236 -12.83 4.77 9.21
C PHE A 236 -12.42 6.21 8.96
N ALA A 237 -12.91 6.83 7.87
CA ALA A 237 -12.72 8.26 7.63
C ALA A 237 -13.26 9.11 8.80
N LEU A 238 -14.49 8.82 9.25
CA LEU A 238 -15.13 9.55 10.36
C LEU A 238 -14.38 9.34 11.68
N ILE A 239 -13.90 8.13 11.96
CA ILE A 239 -13.11 7.81 13.15
C ILE A 239 -11.79 8.59 13.13
N ILE A 240 -11.06 8.59 12.01
CA ILE A 240 -9.84 9.39 11.85
C ILE A 240 -10.14 10.85 12.11
N ILE A 241 -11.17 11.40 11.46
CA ILE A 241 -11.59 12.80 11.65
C ILE A 241 -11.90 13.08 13.13
N GLY A 242 -12.62 12.19 13.81
CA GLY A 242 -12.98 12.31 15.22
C GLY A 242 -11.78 12.26 16.16
N PHE A 243 -10.85 11.32 15.97
CA PHE A 243 -9.62 11.23 16.75
C PHE A 243 -8.72 12.45 16.56
N VAL A 244 -8.57 12.87 15.31
CA VAL A 244 -7.81 14.06 14.92
C VAL A 244 -8.43 15.29 15.59
N TRP A 245 -9.75 15.47 15.52
CA TRP A 245 -10.47 16.54 16.23
C TRP A 245 -10.28 16.53 17.75
N LEU A 246 -10.41 15.36 18.38
CA LEU A 246 -10.25 15.20 19.82
C LEU A 246 -8.82 15.52 20.26
N PHE A 247 -7.83 15.07 19.50
CA PHE A 247 -6.43 15.41 19.74
C PHE A 247 -6.17 16.92 19.60
N TYR A 248 -6.72 17.54 18.55
CA TYR A 248 -6.66 19.00 18.38
C TYR A 248 -7.25 19.74 19.56
N TRP A 249 -8.45 19.34 20.00
CA TRP A 249 -9.10 19.95 21.15
C TRP A 249 -8.29 19.75 22.43
N ALA A 250 -7.69 18.58 22.64
CA ALA A 250 -6.83 18.32 23.80
C ALA A 250 -5.56 19.19 23.82
N VAL A 251 -4.93 19.39 22.65
CA VAL A 251 -3.68 20.18 22.52
C VAL A 251 -3.96 21.69 22.53
N HIS A 252 -5.00 22.16 21.85
CA HIS A 252 -5.33 23.59 21.71
C HIS A 252 -6.38 24.12 22.67
N GLY A 253 -7.15 23.26 23.35
CA GLY A 253 -7.91 23.66 24.54
C GLY A 253 -7.01 24.30 25.62
N HIS A 254 -5.70 24.07 25.52
CA HIS A 254 -4.67 24.67 26.34
C HIS A 254 -3.93 25.88 25.70
N PHE A 255 -4.06 26.11 24.39
CA PHE A 255 -3.34 27.14 23.62
C PHE A 255 -4.24 27.81 22.57
N GLN A 256 -4.76 29.00 22.86
CA GLN A 256 -5.76 29.72 22.05
C GLN A 256 -5.26 30.36 20.74
N CYS A 257 -4.00 30.18 20.32
CA CYS A 257 -3.38 31.05 19.32
C CYS A 257 -3.37 30.53 17.87
N PHE A 258 -3.69 29.26 17.60
CA PHE A 258 -3.55 28.73 16.24
C PHE A 258 -4.74 27.86 15.85
N SER A 259 -5.48 28.27 14.82
CA SER A 259 -6.60 27.51 14.23
C SER A 259 -6.19 27.09 12.83
N PRO A 260 -5.60 25.88 12.64
CA PRO A 260 -5.25 25.40 11.32
C PRO A 260 -6.53 25.20 10.48
N PRO A 261 -6.46 25.41 9.15
CA PRO A 261 -7.60 25.13 8.29
C PRO A 261 -7.99 23.66 8.41
N TRP A 262 -9.23 23.40 8.83
CA TRP A 262 -9.81 22.07 9.12
C TRP A 262 -9.47 20.99 8.10
N ARG A 263 -9.40 21.36 6.81
CA ARG A 263 -9.03 20.44 5.71
C ARG A 263 -7.62 19.90 5.83
N GLY A 264 -6.63 20.79 6.02
CA GLY A 264 -5.22 20.39 6.13
C GLY A 264 -5.01 19.46 7.32
N PHE A 265 -5.73 19.71 8.41
CA PHE A 265 -5.67 18.88 9.60
C PHE A 265 -6.23 17.47 9.38
N VAL A 266 -7.45 17.33 8.81
CA VAL A 266 -8.04 16.03 8.47
C VAL A 266 -7.16 15.24 7.49
N LEU A 267 -6.66 15.92 6.46
CA LEU A 267 -5.79 15.33 5.46
C LEU A 267 -4.48 14.81 6.09
N SER A 268 -3.82 15.63 6.90
CA SER A 268 -2.58 15.24 7.59
C SER A 268 -2.79 14.04 8.52
N GLY A 269 -3.94 13.97 9.21
CA GLY A 269 -4.31 12.82 10.04
C GLY A 269 -4.54 11.55 9.22
N ALA A 270 -5.25 11.65 8.10
CA ALA A 270 -5.47 10.51 7.19
C ALA A 270 -4.14 9.98 6.62
N ILE A 271 -3.27 10.87 6.15
CA ILE A 271 -1.93 10.53 5.66
C ILE A 271 -1.09 9.87 6.76
N ALA A 272 -1.09 10.43 7.98
CA ALA A 272 -0.33 9.88 9.11
C ALA A 272 -0.79 8.47 9.48
N VAL A 273 -2.11 8.24 9.53
CA VAL A 273 -2.68 6.91 9.82
C VAL A 273 -2.33 5.91 8.73
N VAL A 274 -2.47 6.27 7.45
CA VAL A 274 -2.11 5.39 6.32
C VAL A 274 -0.61 5.06 6.35
N LEU A 275 0.26 6.05 6.53
CA LEU A 275 1.70 5.82 6.64
C LEU A 275 2.06 4.92 7.83
N ALA A 276 1.39 5.09 8.98
CA ALA A 276 1.61 4.25 10.14
C ALA A 276 1.19 2.80 9.89
N LEU A 277 0.04 2.59 9.26
CA LEU A 277 -0.45 1.26 8.88
C LEU A 277 0.46 0.60 7.85
N ASP A 278 0.82 1.30 6.77
CA ASP A 278 1.72 0.78 5.74
C ASP A 278 3.08 0.42 6.32
N THR A 279 3.64 1.29 7.18
CA THR A 279 4.89 0.99 7.90
C THR A 279 4.75 -0.26 8.76
N ALA A 280 3.65 -0.42 9.50
CA ALA A 280 3.41 -1.61 10.31
C ALA A 280 3.31 -2.90 9.47
N PHE A 281 2.65 -2.85 8.32
CA PHE A 281 2.54 -4.00 7.41
C PHE A 281 3.85 -4.31 6.69
N ILE A 282 4.63 -3.29 6.28
CA ILE A 282 5.97 -3.45 5.71
C ILE A 282 6.88 -4.12 6.75
N VAL A 283 6.96 -3.56 7.96
CA VAL A 283 7.79 -4.13 9.05
C VAL A 283 7.35 -5.55 9.40
N SER A 284 6.04 -5.81 9.48
CA SER A 284 5.52 -7.17 9.72
C SER A 284 5.94 -8.14 8.62
N THR A 285 5.86 -7.73 7.36
CA THR A 285 6.25 -8.54 6.19
C THR A 285 7.74 -8.83 6.18
N GLU A 286 8.58 -7.80 6.34
CA GLU A 286 10.05 -7.96 6.36
C GLU A 286 10.52 -8.80 7.56
N LEU A 287 9.88 -8.67 8.72
CA LEU A 287 10.17 -9.49 9.89
C LEU A 287 9.70 -10.94 9.72
N MET A 288 8.58 -11.16 9.02
CA MET A 288 8.10 -12.50 8.70
C MET A 288 9.05 -13.21 7.74
N ILE A 289 9.57 -12.53 6.71
CA ILE A 289 10.53 -13.08 5.76
C ILE A 289 11.90 -13.32 6.41
N SER A 290 12.46 -12.30 7.08
CA SER A 290 13.81 -12.39 7.67
C SER A 290 13.95 -13.39 8.82
N ARG A 291 12.85 -13.71 9.50
CA ARG A 291 12.83 -14.66 10.64
C ARG A 291 12.04 -15.93 10.35
N GLY A 292 11.51 -16.08 9.14
CA GLY A 292 10.80 -17.27 8.70
C GLY A 292 11.75 -18.47 8.56
N CYS A 293 11.23 -19.68 8.77
CA CYS A 293 11.99 -20.91 8.56
C CYS A 293 11.89 -21.37 7.10
N VAL A 294 12.28 -20.48 6.18
CA VAL A 294 12.26 -20.70 4.73
C VAL A 294 13.63 -21.22 4.27
N LYS A 295 13.63 -22.16 3.32
CA LYS A 295 14.84 -22.72 2.72
C LYS A 295 15.63 -21.67 1.93
N VAL A 296 16.91 -21.97 1.72
CA VAL A 296 17.79 -21.15 0.89
C VAL A 296 17.21 -21.05 -0.52
N GLY A 297 17.14 -19.84 -1.07
CA GLY A 297 16.53 -19.57 -2.39
C GLY A 297 15.52 -18.43 -2.36
N GLU A 298 14.99 -18.09 -1.19
CA GLU A 298 13.95 -17.05 -1.03
C GLU A 298 14.35 -15.68 -1.57
N GLY A 299 15.64 -15.32 -1.45
CA GLY A 299 16.18 -14.06 -1.94
C GLY A 299 16.69 -14.09 -3.38
N GLN A 300 16.52 -15.19 -4.11
CA GLN A 300 17.00 -15.28 -5.49
C GLN A 300 16.13 -14.44 -6.43
N TRP A 301 16.75 -13.81 -7.42
CA TRP A 301 16.04 -13.09 -8.46
C TRP A 301 15.42 -14.06 -9.46
N THR A 302 14.15 -13.83 -9.76
CA THR A 302 13.38 -14.62 -10.74
C THR A 302 12.81 -13.74 -11.84
N TYR A 303 12.29 -14.40 -12.87
CA TYR A 303 11.60 -13.73 -13.97
C TYR A 303 10.41 -12.90 -13.46
N GLY A 304 9.59 -13.44 -12.55
CA GLY A 304 8.41 -12.74 -12.02
C GLY A 304 8.76 -11.44 -11.29
N GLN A 305 9.86 -11.43 -10.53
CA GLN A 305 10.35 -10.23 -9.85
C GLN A 305 10.82 -9.15 -10.81
N THR A 306 11.58 -9.54 -11.84
CA THR A 306 12.04 -8.60 -12.87
C THR A 306 10.83 -8.02 -13.62
N LEU A 307 9.86 -8.86 -13.96
CA LEU A 307 8.63 -8.43 -14.61
C LEU A 307 7.82 -7.46 -13.73
N ALA A 308 7.72 -7.70 -12.43
CA ALA A 308 7.05 -6.80 -11.49
C ALA A 308 7.71 -5.41 -11.47
N LEU A 309 9.05 -5.35 -11.47
CA LEU A 309 9.78 -4.08 -11.55
C LEU A 309 9.66 -3.39 -12.91
N VAL A 310 9.59 -4.14 -14.01
CA VAL A 310 9.31 -3.54 -15.32
C VAL A 310 7.89 -2.97 -15.37
N GLY A 311 6.91 -3.70 -14.81
CA GLY A 311 5.53 -3.23 -14.67
C GLY A 311 5.40 -1.93 -13.86
N LEU A 312 6.32 -1.68 -12.94
CA LEU A 312 6.41 -0.41 -12.19
C LEU A 312 6.81 0.79 -13.07
N ILE A 313 7.58 0.58 -14.13
CA ILE A 313 8.16 1.68 -14.94
C ILE A 313 7.07 2.55 -15.56
N ILE A 314 6.00 1.95 -16.10
CA ILE A 314 4.93 2.69 -16.80
C ILE A 314 4.20 3.64 -15.82
N PRO A 315 3.64 3.15 -14.69
CA PRO A 315 3.03 4.03 -13.68
C PRO A 315 3.96 5.13 -13.18
N LEU A 316 5.26 4.83 -13.01
CA LEU A 316 6.23 5.83 -12.58
C LEU A 316 6.46 6.90 -13.64
N ILE A 317 6.65 6.52 -14.90
CA ILE A 317 6.82 7.48 -16.01
C ILE A 317 5.61 8.40 -16.10
N ASP A 318 4.40 7.84 -16.03
CA ASP A 318 3.18 8.63 -16.09
C ASP A 318 3.09 9.58 -14.90
N THR A 319 3.36 9.10 -13.69
CA THR A 319 3.37 9.94 -12.49
C THR A 319 4.41 11.06 -12.59
N MET A 320 5.64 10.76 -13.03
CA MET A 320 6.70 11.75 -13.21
C MET A 320 6.36 12.79 -14.28
N LYS A 321 5.78 12.38 -15.42
CA LYS A 321 5.33 13.31 -16.45
C LYS A 321 4.28 14.26 -15.91
N MET A 322 3.30 13.74 -15.17
CA MET A 322 2.23 14.54 -14.60
C MET A 322 2.75 15.49 -13.52
N LEU A 323 3.67 15.03 -12.67
CA LEU A 323 4.33 15.88 -11.68
C LEU A 323 5.15 17.01 -12.33
N LYS A 324 5.89 16.71 -13.40
CA LYS A 324 6.65 17.73 -14.14
C LYS A 324 5.74 18.79 -14.77
N LEU A 325 4.60 18.38 -15.32
CA LEU A 325 3.60 19.31 -15.86
C LEU A 325 3.01 20.19 -14.77
N TRP A 326 2.73 19.63 -13.59
CA TRP A 326 2.25 20.38 -12.43
C TRP A 326 3.28 21.42 -11.96
N ILE A 327 4.54 21.02 -11.75
CA ILE A 327 5.62 21.93 -11.33
C ILE A 327 5.76 23.10 -12.34
N GLY A 328 5.79 22.80 -13.64
CA GLY A 328 5.87 23.83 -14.68
C GLY A 328 4.61 24.70 -14.80
N GLY A 329 3.45 24.22 -14.35
CA GLY A 329 2.22 25.01 -14.23
C GLY A 329 2.31 26.01 -13.08
N VAL A 330 2.77 25.55 -11.91
CA VAL A 330 2.99 26.39 -10.72
C VAL A 330 4.01 27.49 -11.01
N GLU A 331 5.13 27.18 -11.67
CA GLU A 331 6.12 28.19 -12.05
C GLU A 331 5.56 29.26 -12.99
N ARG A 332 4.72 28.88 -13.96
CA ARG A 332 4.08 29.84 -14.86
C ARG A 332 3.06 30.71 -14.13
N HIS A 333 2.24 30.11 -13.26
CA HIS A 333 1.28 30.88 -12.46
C HIS A 333 1.98 31.91 -11.55
N ASN A 334 3.09 31.51 -10.92
CA ASN A 334 3.89 32.41 -10.08
C ASN A 334 4.59 33.51 -10.90
N ARG A 335 4.96 33.23 -12.16
CA ARG A 335 5.64 34.20 -13.03
C ARG A 335 4.68 35.24 -13.64
N PHE A 336 3.44 34.86 -13.94
CA PHE A 336 2.49 35.71 -14.66
C PHE A 336 1.35 36.27 -13.79
N GLY A 337 1.47 36.18 -12.46
CA GLY A 337 0.71 36.97 -11.47
C GLY A 337 -0.76 37.26 -11.78
N ARG A 338 -1.68 36.42 -11.26
CA ARG A 338 -3.12 36.64 -10.91
C ARG A 338 -4.08 37.45 -11.82
N GLU A 339 -3.69 38.12 -12.90
CA GLU A 339 -4.63 39.00 -13.63
C GLU A 339 -5.57 38.28 -14.62
N ASP A 340 -5.26 37.06 -15.10
CA ASP A 340 -6.06 36.42 -16.17
C ASP A 340 -6.58 35.00 -15.86
N VAL A 341 -6.97 34.71 -14.61
CA VAL A 341 -7.40 33.35 -14.17
C VAL A 341 -8.89 33.08 -14.41
N ASN A 342 -9.48 33.63 -15.47
CA ASN A 342 -10.85 33.28 -15.87
C ASN A 342 -10.93 32.43 -17.14
N ASP A 343 -9.79 32.08 -17.76
CA ASP A 343 -9.77 31.35 -19.04
C ASP A 343 -9.10 29.97 -19.00
N TRP A 344 -9.33 29.20 -17.92
CA TRP A 344 -8.99 27.77 -17.91
C TRP A 344 -10.00 26.91 -18.70
N THR A 345 -10.96 27.53 -19.40
CA THR A 345 -11.88 26.88 -20.34
C THR A 345 -11.27 26.58 -21.71
N VAL A 346 -10.02 26.99 -21.97
CA VAL A 346 -9.35 26.61 -23.21
C VAL A 346 -9.02 25.11 -23.16
N ALA A 347 -9.88 24.35 -23.85
CA ALA A 347 -9.74 22.93 -24.13
C ALA A 347 -8.29 22.56 -24.48
N PRO A 348 -7.84 21.33 -24.14
CA PRO A 348 -6.56 20.83 -24.60
C PRO A 348 -6.57 20.78 -26.12
N THR A 349 -5.97 21.78 -26.75
CA THR A 349 -5.77 21.82 -28.19
C THR A 349 -4.86 20.67 -28.56
N LYS A 350 -5.48 19.68 -29.22
CA LYS A 350 -4.89 18.72 -30.16
C LYS A 350 -3.39 18.50 -29.99
N PHE A 351 -3.03 17.43 -29.28
CA PHE A 351 -1.75 16.77 -29.53
C PHE A 351 -1.69 16.37 -31.01
N PRO A 352 -0.67 16.80 -31.78
CA PRO A 352 -0.48 16.29 -33.11
C PRO A 352 0.09 14.87 -32.98
N PHE A 353 -0.80 13.87 -33.04
CA PHE A 353 -0.40 12.53 -33.45
C PHE A 353 0.08 12.64 -34.91
N ARG A 354 1.41 12.76 -35.11
CA ARG A 354 2.00 12.41 -36.40
C ARG A 354 1.73 10.91 -36.59
N ARG A 355 0.99 10.59 -37.64
CA ARG A 355 0.92 9.22 -38.17
C ARG A 355 2.35 8.77 -38.46
N LEU A 356 2.73 7.63 -37.88
CA LEU A 356 3.71 6.73 -38.45
C LEU A 356 2.93 5.60 -39.12
#